data_AF-A0A1D2MAC4-F1
#
_entry.id   AF-A0A1D2MAC4-F1
#
_cell.length_a   1.000
_cell.length_b   1.000
_cell.length_c   1.000
_cell.angle_alpha   90.00
_cell.angle_beta   90.00
_cell.angle_gamma   90.00
#
_symmetry.space_group_name_H-M   'P 1'
#
loop_
_entity.id
_entity.type
_entity.pdbx_description
1 polymer ?
#
loop_
_entity_poly.entity_id
_entity_poly.type
_entity_poly.pdbx_seq_one_letter_code
_entity_poly.pdbx_strand_id
1 'polypeptide(L)'
;MNQINSTSVASIDKLLLPQVRCLALSAIFSTKMDPSPDSFKPLQNGVKFFAIFDAVISALNAVLVVSILLVALFYNGEENPLNENKETVAVFSGIVIFIASHQLWMAVRLYNGAKLKESGKCMSWVGFTLVTIAIYIIGLLFSRSSVNFKDAILAAILMLIVYKVFGIAVVARFAARLRLSEQETTAFRFPFVVARRQQTCPTVRVSVIDLPPTYFDAQNPDTLQVDPPPYCEILVAKSRSDYTNSVGFVTT
;
A
#
# COMPACT_ATOMS: atom_id res chain seq x y z
N MET A 1 -5.92 3.40 -52.25
CA MET A 1 -6.52 2.38 -51.34
C MET A 1 -5.40 1.47 -50.87
N ASN A 2 -4.84 1.71 -49.68
CA ASN A 2 -3.81 0.86 -49.09
C ASN A 2 -4.39 0.20 -47.84
N GLN A 3 -4.55 -1.12 -47.90
CA GLN A 3 -5.08 -1.95 -46.84
C GLN A 3 -3.91 -2.32 -45.91
N ILE A 4 -3.75 -1.60 -44.81
CA ILE A 4 -2.74 -1.90 -43.79
C ILE A 4 -3.34 -2.92 -42.82
N ASN A 5 -2.79 -4.13 -42.83
CA ASN A 5 -3.15 -5.25 -41.95
C ASN A 5 -3.01 -4.88 -40.47
N SER A 6 -4.13 -4.82 -39.77
CA SER A 6 -4.29 -4.40 -38.37
C SER A 6 -4.29 -5.56 -37.35
N THR A 7 -3.71 -6.72 -37.69
CA THR A 7 -3.77 -7.94 -36.85
C THR A 7 -2.53 -8.23 -36.00
N SER A 8 -1.46 -7.43 -36.08
CA SER A 8 -0.19 -7.77 -35.41
C SER A 8 0.08 -7.08 -34.06
N VAL A 9 -0.69 -6.06 -33.65
CA VAL A 9 -0.34 -5.24 -32.47
C VAL A 9 -0.96 -5.78 -31.17
N ALA A 10 -2.07 -6.51 -31.24
CA ALA A 10 -2.82 -6.95 -30.06
C ALA A 10 -2.16 -8.11 -29.26
N SER A 11 -1.10 -8.73 -29.80
CA SER A 11 -0.44 -9.90 -29.17
C SER A 11 0.78 -9.52 -28.32
N ILE A 12 1.44 -8.41 -28.62
CA ILE A 12 2.69 -8.01 -27.95
C ILE A 12 2.41 -7.35 -26.58
N ASP A 13 1.30 -6.62 -26.45
CA ASP A 13 0.92 -5.96 -25.18
C ASP A 13 0.54 -6.93 -24.06
N LYS A 14 0.08 -8.14 -24.37
CA LYS A 14 -0.34 -9.13 -23.36
C LYS A 14 0.83 -9.92 -22.76
N LEU A 15 1.98 -10.00 -23.42
CA LEU A 15 3.14 -10.72 -22.90
C LEU A 15 4.17 -9.82 -22.20
N LEU A 16 4.29 -8.55 -22.58
CA LEU A 16 5.31 -7.64 -22.03
C LEU A 16 4.89 -6.91 -20.75
N LEU A 17 3.60 -6.67 -20.54
CA LEU A 17 3.13 -5.92 -19.36
C LEU A 17 3.42 -6.57 -17.99
N PRO A 18 3.26 -7.89 -17.79
CA PRO A 18 3.48 -8.49 -16.46
C PRO A 18 4.97 -8.68 -16.12
N GLN A 19 5.80 -9.01 -17.12
CA GLN A 19 7.24 -9.25 -16.92
C GLN A 19 8.03 -7.97 -16.65
N VAL A 20 7.75 -6.89 -17.39
CA VAL A 20 8.42 -5.59 -17.18
C VAL A 20 8.01 -4.96 -15.84
N ARG A 21 6.78 -5.21 -15.37
CA ARG A 21 6.33 -4.83 -14.03
C ARG A 21 7.13 -5.53 -12.93
N CYS A 22 7.48 -6.81 -13.10
CA CYS A 22 8.29 -7.53 -12.11
C CYS A 22 9.76 -7.08 -12.08
N LEU A 23 10.36 -6.80 -13.24
CA LEU A 23 11.79 -6.47 -13.34
C LEU A 23 12.13 -5.03 -12.95
N ALA A 24 11.29 -4.04 -13.29
CA ALA A 24 11.51 -2.66 -12.87
C ALA A 24 11.29 -2.46 -11.36
N LEU A 25 10.35 -3.24 -10.78
CA LEU A 25 10.17 -3.28 -9.34
C LEU A 25 11.33 -4.02 -8.66
N SER A 26 11.84 -5.14 -9.16
CA SER A 26 12.92 -5.85 -8.45
C SER A 26 14.24 -5.07 -8.39
N ALA A 27 14.61 -4.33 -9.45
CA ALA A 27 15.88 -3.59 -9.52
C ALA A 27 15.92 -2.37 -8.58
N ILE A 28 14.79 -1.66 -8.40
CA ILE A 28 14.69 -0.55 -7.44
C ILE A 28 14.61 -1.09 -5.99
N PHE A 29 14.20 -2.34 -5.81
CA PHE A 29 13.92 -2.96 -4.51
C PHE A 29 15.09 -3.75 -3.90
N SER A 30 16.19 -3.96 -4.63
CA SER A 30 17.38 -4.69 -4.14
C SER A 30 18.37 -3.81 -3.38
N THR A 31 17.88 -3.03 -2.42
CA THR A 31 18.74 -2.46 -1.37
C THR A 31 18.45 -3.25 -0.11
N LYS A 32 19.32 -4.21 0.18
CA LYS A 32 19.29 -5.07 1.36
C LYS A 32 19.44 -4.17 2.60
N MET A 33 18.33 -3.73 3.15
CA MET A 33 18.27 -3.01 4.43
C MET A 33 18.01 -4.04 5.52
N ASP A 34 18.93 -4.12 6.47
CA ASP A 34 18.81 -5.01 7.63
C ASP A 34 17.52 -4.71 8.41
N PRO A 35 16.76 -5.73 8.80
CA PRO A 35 15.48 -5.60 9.50
C PRO A 35 15.70 -5.25 10.97
N SER A 36 16.27 -4.09 11.26
CA SER A 36 16.23 -3.54 12.61
C SER A 36 14.87 -2.85 12.84
N PRO A 37 14.18 -3.10 13.98
CA PRO A 37 12.88 -2.51 14.30
C PRO A 37 12.91 -0.97 14.35
N ASP A 38 14.08 -0.36 14.53
CA ASP A 38 14.22 1.11 14.48
C ASP A 38 14.26 1.69 13.05
N SER A 39 14.43 0.86 12.01
CA SER A 39 14.54 1.34 10.62
C SER A 39 13.21 1.81 10.00
N PHE A 40 12.06 1.61 10.67
CA PHE A 40 10.75 2.05 10.16
C PHE A 40 10.48 3.55 10.33
N LYS A 41 11.07 4.18 11.35
CA LYS A 41 10.89 5.60 11.66
C LYS A 41 11.28 6.54 10.50
N PRO A 42 12.44 6.39 9.83
CA PRO A 42 12.82 7.27 8.73
C PRO A 42 11.89 7.16 7.51
N LEU A 43 11.45 5.94 7.16
CA LEU A 43 10.58 5.73 5.99
C LEU A 43 9.18 6.31 6.20
N GLN A 44 8.64 6.17 7.42
CA GLN A 44 7.36 6.78 7.79
C GLN A 44 7.41 8.31 7.71
N ASN A 45 8.52 8.92 8.16
CA ASN A 45 8.71 10.37 8.06
C ASN A 45 8.82 10.83 6.61
N GLY A 46 9.47 10.05 5.74
CA GLY A 46 9.53 10.32 4.31
C GLY A 46 8.14 10.37 3.65
N VAL A 47 7.27 9.39 3.93
CA VAL A 47 5.91 9.38 3.37
C VAL A 47 5.04 10.51 3.94
N LYS A 48 5.19 10.83 5.23
CA LYS A 48 4.49 11.98 5.83
C LYS A 48 4.90 13.29 5.18
N PHE A 49 6.21 13.51 5.01
CA PHE A 49 6.75 14.70 4.34
C PHE A 49 6.24 14.78 2.90
N PHE A 50 6.29 13.66 2.16
CA PHE A 50 5.75 13.59 0.81
C PHE A 50 4.27 13.92 0.75
N ALA A 51 3.45 13.40 1.68
CA ALA A 51 2.02 13.71 1.73
C ALA A 51 1.74 15.19 1.99
N ILE A 52 2.53 15.85 2.85
CA ILE A 52 2.43 17.29 3.09
C ILE A 52 2.83 18.06 1.83
N PHE A 53 3.94 17.70 1.20
CA PHE A 53 4.41 18.34 -0.03
C PHE A 53 3.40 18.18 -1.18
N ASP A 54 2.81 16.99 -1.33
CA ASP A 54 1.76 16.70 -2.31
C ASP A 54 0.49 17.52 -2.04
N ALA A 55 0.11 17.68 -0.77
CA ALA A 55 -1.00 18.54 -0.37
C ALA A 55 -0.74 20.01 -0.71
N VAL A 56 0.48 20.52 -0.47
CA VAL A 56 0.88 21.90 -0.81
C VAL A 56 0.84 22.12 -2.32
N ILE A 57 1.43 21.21 -3.11
CA ILE A 57 1.38 21.31 -4.57
C ILE A 57 -0.06 21.25 -5.08
N SER A 58 -0.88 20.34 -4.54
CA SER A 58 -2.29 20.23 -4.89
C SER A 58 -3.06 21.49 -4.54
N ALA A 59 -2.78 22.12 -3.39
CA ALA A 59 -3.40 23.36 -2.97
C ALA A 59 -3.00 24.53 -3.88
N LEU A 60 -1.72 24.66 -4.21
CA LEU A 60 -1.23 25.66 -5.16
C LEU A 60 -1.86 25.49 -6.54
N ASN A 61 -1.98 24.25 -7.01
CA ASN A 61 -2.65 23.95 -8.28
C ASN A 61 -4.15 24.28 -8.23
N ALA A 62 -4.83 23.98 -7.13
CA ALA A 62 -6.23 24.34 -6.93
C ALA A 62 -6.42 25.86 -6.93
N VAL A 63 -5.56 26.61 -6.21
CA VAL A 63 -5.59 28.08 -6.21
C VAL A 63 -5.37 28.61 -7.62
N LEU A 64 -4.37 28.12 -8.35
CA LEU A 64 -4.08 28.55 -9.72
C LEU A 64 -5.27 28.30 -10.66
N VAL A 65 -5.90 27.13 -10.60
CA VAL A 65 -7.11 26.82 -11.36
C VAL A 65 -8.24 27.78 -11.01
N VAL A 66 -8.51 27.97 -9.72
CA VAL A 66 -9.59 28.84 -9.24
C VAL A 66 -9.34 30.28 -9.66
N SER A 67 -8.09 30.75 -9.61
CA SER A 67 -7.69 32.07 -10.10
C SER A 67 -7.92 32.23 -11.60
N ILE A 68 -7.53 31.25 -12.41
CA ILE A 68 -7.78 31.28 -13.87
C ILE A 68 -9.29 31.31 -14.14
N LEU A 69 -10.07 30.50 -13.41
CA LEU A 69 -11.52 30.45 -13.56
C LEU A 69 -12.18 31.77 -13.14
N LEU A 70 -11.76 32.36 -12.02
CA LEU A 70 -12.20 33.68 -11.56
C LEU A 70 -11.93 34.72 -12.63
N VAL A 71 -10.69 34.78 -13.15
CA VAL A 71 -10.35 35.70 -14.24
C VAL A 71 -11.26 35.45 -15.44
N ALA A 72 -11.44 34.21 -15.89
CA ALA A 72 -12.31 33.89 -17.02
C ALA A 72 -13.79 34.28 -16.81
N LEU A 73 -14.30 34.13 -15.59
CA LEU A 73 -15.68 34.49 -15.22
C LEU A 73 -15.89 36.00 -15.12
N PHE A 74 -14.92 36.73 -14.57
CA PHE A 74 -15.02 38.17 -14.35
C PHE A 74 -14.52 39.01 -15.53
N TYR A 75 -13.81 38.41 -16.49
CA TYR A 75 -13.37 39.07 -17.70
C TYR A 75 -14.56 39.29 -18.65
N ASN A 76 -15.43 40.26 -18.36
CA ASN A 76 -16.57 40.64 -19.22
C ASN A 76 -16.13 41.52 -20.41
N GLY A 77 -15.04 41.14 -21.10
CA GLY A 77 -14.66 41.79 -22.34
C GLY A 77 -15.70 41.54 -23.43
N GLU A 78 -15.98 42.55 -24.26
CA GLU A 78 -16.93 42.45 -25.38
C GLU A 78 -16.53 41.37 -26.40
N GLU A 79 -15.23 41.01 -26.42
CA GLU A 79 -14.64 39.94 -27.24
C GLU A 79 -14.50 38.60 -26.50
N ASN A 80 -15.21 38.37 -25.38
CA ASN A 80 -14.97 37.17 -24.59
C ASN A 80 -15.50 35.91 -25.32
N PRO A 81 -14.62 35.02 -25.83
CA PRO A 81 -15.03 33.85 -26.62
C PRO A 81 -15.82 32.82 -25.78
N LEU A 82 -15.89 33.03 -24.46
CA LEU A 82 -16.67 32.24 -23.52
C LEU A 82 -18.18 32.47 -23.60
N ASN A 83 -18.65 33.58 -24.19
CA ASN A 83 -20.08 33.91 -24.21
C ASN A 83 -20.91 32.93 -25.06
N GLU A 84 -20.30 32.33 -26.09
CA GLU A 84 -20.97 31.35 -26.97
C GLU A 84 -21.05 29.93 -26.35
N ASN A 85 -20.22 29.62 -25.35
CA ASN A 85 -20.08 28.26 -24.79
C ASN A 85 -20.15 28.22 -23.24
N LYS A 86 -21.05 29.02 -22.64
CA LYS A 86 -21.19 29.13 -21.18
C LYS A 86 -21.41 27.78 -20.49
N GLU A 87 -22.23 26.92 -21.08
CA GLU A 87 -22.51 25.59 -20.53
C GLU A 87 -21.24 24.71 -20.50
N THR A 88 -20.48 24.68 -21.60
CA THR A 88 -19.24 23.91 -21.71
C THR A 88 -18.22 24.37 -20.69
N VAL A 89 -18.09 25.68 -20.49
CA VAL A 89 -17.15 26.26 -19.52
C VAL A 89 -17.57 25.91 -18.10
N ALA A 90 -18.87 26.01 -17.78
CA ALA A 90 -19.39 25.67 -16.46
C ALA A 90 -19.16 24.18 -16.13
N VAL A 91 -19.41 23.29 -17.10
CA VAL A 91 -19.16 21.84 -16.95
C VAL A 91 -17.67 21.57 -16.76
N PHE A 92 -16.81 22.15 -17.60
CA PHE A 92 -15.36 21.96 -17.49
C PHE A 92 -14.82 22.46 -16.15
N SER A 93 -15.26 23.64 -15.72
CA SER A 93 -14.96 24.21 -14.41
C SER A 93 -15.30 23.25 -13.27
N GLY A 94 -16.52 22.70 -13.27
CA GLY A 94 -16.96 21.72 -12.27
C GLY A 94 -16.07 20.48 -12.22
N ILE A 95 -15.66 19.96 -13.38
CA ILE A 95 -14.75 18.80 -13.48
C ILE A 95 -13.39 19.14 -12.87
N VAL A 96 -12.81 20.31 -13.17
CA VAL A 96 -11.49 20.66 -12.64
C VAL A 96 -11.53 20.86 -11.11
N ILE A 97 -12.58 21.49 -10.57
CA ILE A 97 -12.77 21.63 -9.12
C ILE A 97 -12.94 20.27 -8.45
N PHE A 98 -13.69 19.36 -9.07
CA PHE A 98 -13.83 17.99 -8.60
C PHE A 98 -12.49 17.25 -8.54
N ILE A 99 -11.67 17.36 -9.58
CA ILE A 99 -10.34 16.74 -9.61
C ILE A 99 -9.44 17.35 -8.53
N ALA A 100 -9.42 18.67 -8.37
CA ALA A 100 -8.60 19.35 -7.37
C ALA A 100 -8.99 18.98 -5.94
N SER A 101 -10.29 18.94 -5.63
CA SER A 101 -10.79 18.52 -4.31
C SER A 101 -10.44 17.04 -4.04
N HIS A 102 -10.55 16.18 -5.05
CA HIS A 102 -10.20 14.78 -4.93
C HIS A 102 -8.69 14.58 -4.70
N GLN A 103 -7.82 15.38 -5.32
CA GLN A 103 -6.37 15.33 -5.07
C GLN A 103 -6.04 15.69 -3.62
N LEU A 104 -6.66 16.75 -3.08
CA LEU A 104 -6.48 17.15 -1.69
C LEU A 104 -6.96 16.07 -0.72
N TRP A 105 -8.14 15.49 -0.98
CA TRP A 105 -8.69 14.40 -0.16
C TRP A 105 -7.78 13.16 -0.15
N MET A 106 -7.18 12.83 -1.30
CA MET A 106 -6.26 11.71 -1.40
C MET A 106 -4.94 12.00 -0.66
N ALA A 107 -4.43 13.23 -0.67
CA ALA A 107 -3.26 13.61 0.13
C ALA A 107 -3.53 13.43 1.64
N VAL A 108 -4.71 13.84 2.11
CA VAL A 108 -5.14 13.60 3.50
C VAL A 108 -5.25 12.10 3.81
N ARG A 109 -5.82 11.31 2.89
CA ARG A 109 -5.87 9.84 3.05
C ARG A 109 -4.49 9.21 3.11
N LEU A 110 -3.53 9.68 2.31
CA LEU A 110 -2.15 9.21 2.34
C LEU A 110 -1.49 9.52 3.69
N TYR A 111 -1.65 10.75 4.18
CA TYR A 111 -1.15 11.15 5.50
C TYR A 111 -1.73 10.29 6.63
N ASN A 112 -3.05 10.08 6.61
CA ASN A 112 -3.73 9.24 7.58
C ASN A 112 -3.30 7.77 7.47
N GLY A 113 -3.11 7.25 6.26
CA GLY A 113 -2.58 5.91 6.03
C GLY A 113 -1.17 5.74 6.61
N ALA A 114 -0.30 6.73 6.41
CA ALA A 114 1.06 6.74 6.97
C ALA A 114 1.07 6.89 8.50
N LYS A 115 0.13 7.65 9.07
CA LYS A 115 -0.01 7.82 10.52
C LYS A 115 -0.53 6.55 11.20
N LEU A 116 -1.57 5.93 10.63
CA LEU A 116 -2.24 4.75 11.17
C LEU A 116 -1.59 3.42 10.77
N LYS A 117 -0.54 3.45 9.93
CA LYS A 117 0.16 2.27 9.40
C LYS A 117 -0.77 1.33 8.61
N GLU A 118 -1.79 1.88 7.96
CA GLU A 118 -2.75 1.09 7.17
C GLU A 118 -2.30 0.99 5.71
N SER A 119 -1.88 -0.20 5.29
CA SER A 119 -1.39 -0.46 3.93
C SER A 119 -2.47 -0.23 2.87
N GLY A 120 -3.73 -0.56 3.17
CA GLY A 120 -4.87 -0.40 2.25
C GLY A 120 -5.11 1.04 1.82
N LYS A 121 -5.07 1.99 2.77
CA LYS A 121 -5.24 3.43 2.49
C LYS A 121 -4.11 3.96 1.60
N CYS A 122 -2.88 3.53 1.85
CA CYS A 122 -1.72 3.91 1.03
C CYS A 122 -1.81 3.34 -0.39
N MET A 123 -2.24 2.09 -0.55
CA MET A 123 -2.40 1.46 -1.86
C MET A 123 -3.55 2.07 -2.68
N SER A 124 -4.63 2.49 -2.03
CA SER A 124 -5.71 3.24 -2.69
C SER A 124 -5.20 4.55 -3.30
N TRP A 125 -4.30 5.26 -2.61
CA TRP A 125 -3.64 6.45 -3.14
C TRP A 125 -2.79 6.17 -4.39
N VAL A 126 -2.02 5.08 -4.38
CA VAL A 126 -1.20 4.68 -5.54
C VAL A 126 -2.10 4.41 -6.76
N GLY A 127 -3.19 3.66 -6.58
CA GLY A 127 -4.14 3.37 -7.66
C GLY A 127 -4.74 4.64 -8.27
N PHE A 128 -5.17 5.58 -7.43
CA PHE A 128 -5.74 6.85 -7.89
C PHE A 128 -4.70 7.73 -8.61
N THR A 129 -3.47 7.77 -8.10
CA THR A 129 -2.38 8.55 -8.73
C THR A 129 -2.04 7.98 -10.09
N LEU A 130 -2.07 6.65 -10.26
CA LEU A 130 -1.85 5.99 -11.54
C LEU A 130 -2.92 6.38 -12.57
N VAL A 131 -4.20 6.39 -12.18
CA VAL A 131 -5.31 6.86 -13.04
C VAL A 131 -5.11 8.33 -13.43
N THR A 132 -4.71 9.17 -12.46
CA THR A 132 -4.43 10.59 -12.70
C THR A 132 -3.30 10.79 -13.71
N ILE A 133 -2.21 10.03 -13.59
CA ILE A 133 -1.10 10.05 -14.56
C ILE A 133 -1.60 9.66 -15.96
N ALA A 134 -2.44 8.63 -16.07
CA ALA A 134 -3.00 8.21 -17.37
C ALA A 134 -3.84 9.33 -18.01
N ILE A 135 -4.66 10.04 -17.23
CA ILE A 135 -5.42 11.21 -17.69
C ILE A 135 -4.47 12.31 -18.18
N TYR A 136 -3.38 12.60 -17.46
CA TYR A 136 -2.39 13.59 -17.91
C TYR A 136 -1.69 13.19 -19.21
N ILE A 137 -1.35 11.92 -19.38
CA ILE A 137 -0.75 11.42 -20.63
C ILE A 137 -1.73 11.59 -21.79
N ILE A 138 -3.00 11.20 -21.61
CA ILE A 138 -4.04 11.37 -22.64
C ILE A 138 -4.20 12.86 -22.98
N GLY A 139 -4.30 13.73 -21.98
CA GLY A 139 -4.38 15.18 -22.17
C GLY A 139 -3.16 15.75 -22.92
N LEU A 140 -1.97 15.24 -22.63
CA LEU A 140 -0.73 15.63 -23.32
C LEU A 140 -0.73 15.16 -24.78
N LEU A 141 -1.22 13.95 -25.07
CA LEU A 141 -1.36 13.44 -26.44
C LEU A 141 -2.33 14.30 -27.27
N PHE A 142 -3.47 14.68 -26.70
CA PHE A 142 -4.41 15.60 -27.36
C PHE A 142 -3.80 17.00 -27.55
N SER A 143 -3.11 17.52 -26.54
CA SER A 143 -2.53 18.86 -26.59
C SER A 143 -1.39 18.96 -27.61
N ARG A 144 -0.60 17.90 -27.77
CA ARG A 144 0.46 17.82 -28.79
C ARG A 144 -0.08 17.90 -30.22
N SER A 145 -1.33 17.49 -30.43
CA SER A 145 -2.00 17.61 -31.72
C SER A 145 -2.37 19.05 -32.08
N SER A 146 -2.31 19.99 -31.13
CA SER A 146 -2.62 21.40 -31.36
C SER A 146 -1.37 22.18 -31.78
N VAL A 147 -1.50 22.99 -32.83
CA VAL A 147 -0.38 23.78 -33.40
C VAL A 147 0.12 24.88 -32.45
N ASN A 148 -0.68 25.24 -31.43
CA ASN A 148 -0.39 26.34 -30.50
C ASN A 148 0.20 25.87 -29.15
N PHE A 149 0.70 24.64 -29.07
CA PHE A 149 1.18 24.11 -27.81
C PHE A 149 2.51 24.74 -27.40
N LYS A 150 2.53 25.38 -26.22
CA LYS A 150 3.74 26.02 -25.67
C LYS A 150 4.64 24.95 -25.03
N ASP A 151 5.91 24.91 -25.41
CA ASP A 151 6.91 23.97 -24.87
C ASP A 151 7.06 24.05 -23.35
N ALA A 152 6.86 25.23 -22.76
CA ALA A 152 6.89 25.41 -21.31
C ALA A 152 5.79 24.61 -20.60
N ILE A 153 4.59 24.51 -21.19
CA ILE A 153 3.47 23.74 -20.63
C ILE A 153 3.81 22.24 -20.72
N LEU A 154 4.40 21.80 -21.84
CA LEU A 154 4.87 20.43 -21.99
C LEU A 154 5.85 20.04 -20.89
N ALA A 155 6.86 20.88 -20.67
CA ALA A 155 7.90 20.65 -19.66
C ALA A 155 7.32 20.60 -18.25
N ALA A 156 6.40 21.52 -17.92
CA ALA A 156 5.73 21.52 -16.62
C ALA A 156 4.91 20.24 -16.37
N ILE A 157 4.14 19.78 -17.37
CA ILE A 157 3.36 18.53 -17.26
C ILE A 157 4.29 17.33 -17.12
N LEU A 158 5.38 17.27 -17.91
CA LEU A 158 6.34 16.17 -17.84
C LEU A 158 7.01 16.11 -16.46
N MET A 159 7.44 17.25 -15.92
CA MET A 159 8.00 17.35 -14.56
C MET A 159 7.01 16.86 -13.50
N LEU A 160 5.73 17.22 -13.64
CA LEU A 160 4.67 16.77 -12.75
C LEU A 160 4.44 15.26 -12.81
N ILE A 161 4.51 14.65 -14.00
CA ILE A 161 4.43 13.19 -14.18
C ILE A 161 5.62 12.51 -13.49
N VAL A 162 6.85 12.98 -13.71
CA VAL A 162 8.06 12.41 -13.08
C VAL A 162 7.97 12.48 -11.55
N TYR A 163 7.53 13.63 -11.01
CA TYR A 163 7.29 13.81 -9.59
C TYR A 163 6.26 12.81 -9.03
N LYS A 164 5.14 12.59 -9.72
CA LYS A 164 4.11 11.62 -9.29
C LYS A 164 4.61 10.17 -9.36
N VAL A 165 5.39 9.82 -10.38
CA VAL A 165 6.00 8.49 -10.51
C VAL A 165 6.98 8.22 -9.35
N PHE A 166 7.81 9.20 -8.99
CA PHE A 166 8.67 9.13 -7.82
C PHE A 166 7.86 8.92 -6.53
N GLY A 167 6.78 9.69 -6.36
CA GLY A 167 5.84 9.53 -5.24
C GLY A 167 5.25 8.12 -5.14
N ILE A 168 4.80 7.55 -6.27
CA ILE A 168 4.31 6.17 -6.32
C ILE A 168 5.38 5.19 -5.84
N ALA A 169 6.63 5.32 -6.29
CA ALA A 169 7.70 4.42 -5.88
C ALA A 169 7.95 4.48 -4.36
N VAL A 170 7.99 5.69 -3.78
CA VAL A 170 8.17 5.89 -2.33
C VAL A 170 7.01 5.29 -1.54
N VAL A 171 5.77 5.58 -1.91
CA VAL A 171 4.57 5.09 -1.23
C VAL A 171 4.40 3.58 -1.38
N ALA A 172 4.68 3.02 -2.56
CA ALA A 172 4.61 1.59 -2.82
C ALA A 172 5.63 0.82 -1.97
N ARG A 173 6.87 1.33 -1.84
CA ARG A 173 7.89 0.74 -0.97
C ARG A 173 7.48 0.75 0.49
N PHE A 174 6.88 1.85 0.97
CA PHE A 174 6.34 1.93 2.32
C PHE A 174 5.18 0.96 2.55
N ALA A 175 4.22 0.90 1.61
CA ALA A 175 3.09 -0.02 1.70
C ALA A 175 3.51 -1.50 1.68
N ALA A 176 4.52 -1.86 0.87
CA ALA A 176 5.10 -3.20 0.85
C ALA A 176 5.75 -3.56 2.20
N ARG A 177 6.49 -2.64 2.82
CA ARG A 177 7.08 -2.83 4.15
C ARG A 177 6.02 -3.00 5.25
N LEU A 178 4.93 -2.24 5.18
CA LEU A 178 3.80 -2.41 6.11
C LEU A 178 3.18 -3.80 6.00
N ARG A 179 2.96 -4.31 4.79
CA ARG A 179 2.42 -5.66 4.57
C ARG A 179 3.31 -6.76 5.13
N LEU A 180 4.63 -6.64 4.95
CA LEU A 180 5.59 -7.59 5.52
C LEU A 180 5.52 -7.61 7.06
N SER A 181 5.46 -6.43 7.70
CA SER A 181 5.35 -6.35 9.16
C SER A 181 4.04 -6.92 9.69
N GLU A 182 2.93 -6.73 8.96
CA GLU A 182 1.61 -7.26 9.32
C GLU A 182 1.59 -8.79 9.22
N GLN A 183 2.25 -9.35 8.20
CA GLN A 183 2.39 -10.79 8.01
C GLN A 183 3.23 -11.46 9.11
N GLU A 184 4.30 -10.81 9.56
CA GLU A 184 5.13 -11.30 10.67
C GLU A 184 4.36 -11.29 12.00
N THR A 185 3.55 -10.25 12.24
CA THR A 185 2.74 -10.13 13.46
C THR A 185 1.60 -11.17 13.48
N THR A 186 0.99 -11.46 12.32
CA THR A 186 -0.10 -12.44 12.22
C THR A 186 0.39 -13.89 12.30
N ALA A 187 1.58 -14.18 11.77
CA ALA A 187 2.21 -15.51 11.90
C ALA A 187 2.48 -15.90 13.37
N PHE A 188 2.71 -14.92 14.25
CA PHE A 188 2.94 -15.17 15.68
C PHE A 188 1.65 -15.25 16.51
N ARG A 189 0.54 -14.68 16.02
CA ARG A 189 -0.71 -14.55 16.79
C ARG A 189 -1.60 -15.80 16.78
N PHE A 190 -1.26 -16.76 15.93
CA PHE A 190 -1.75 -18.12 16.08
C PHE A 190 -0.54 -18.99 16.39
N PRO A 191 -0.24 -19.31 17.67
CA PRO A 191 0.26 -20.65 17.92
C PRO A 191 -0.80 -21.52 17.28
N PHE A 192 -0.47 -22.10 16.14
CA PHE A 192 -1.26 -23.15 15.54
C PHE A 192 -1.28 -24.21 16.64
N VAL A 193 -2.31 -24.18 17.48
CA VAL A 193 -2.91 -25.38 18.02
C VAL A 193 -3.44 -26.05 16.77
N VAL A 194 -2.51 -26.61 15.98
CA VAL A 194 -2.74 -27.87 15.33
C VAL A 194 -3.08 -28.74 16.53
N ALA A 195 -4.37 -28.76 16.89
CA ALA A 195 -4.97 -29.98 17.34
C ALA A 195 -4.58 -30.93 16.22
N ARG A 196 -3.45 -31.60 16.42
CA ARG A 196 -3.05 -32.78 15.68
C ARG A 196 -4.25 -33.66 15.93
N ARG A 197 -5.24 -33.59 15.02
CA ARG A 197 -6.18 -34.68 14.83
C ARG A 197 -5.21 -35.82 14.65
N GLN A 198 -5.04 -36.57 15.72
CA GLN A 198 -4.44 -37.89 15.68
C GLN A 198 -5.21 -38.54 14.56
N GLN A 199 -4.55 -38.61 13.41
CA GLN A 199 -5.01 -39.38 12.29
C GLN A 199 -4.90 -40.78 12.85
N THR A 200 -6.00 -41.24 13.42
CA THR A 200 -6.21 -42.61 13.83
C THR A 200 -5.85 -43.41 12.59
N CYS A 201 -4.69 -44.07 12.64
CA CYS A 201 -4.40 -45.15 11.72
C CYS A 201 -5.63 -46.05 11.70
N PRO A 202 -6.13 -46.48 10.53
CA PRO A 202 -7.11 -47.55 10.49
C PRO A 202 -6.45 -48.78 11.10
N THR A 203 -6.80 -49.08 12.36
CA THR A 203 -6.47 -50.34 13.00
C THR A 203 -7.08 -51.44 12.15
N VAL A 204 -6.21 -52.15 11.42
CA VAL A 204 -6.53 -53.45 10.84
C VAL A 204 -7.00 -54.32 12.00
N ARG A 205 -8.29 -54.67 11.99
CA ARG A 205 -8.88 -55.62 12.94
C ARG A 205 -8.28 -57.00 12.66
N VAL A 206 -7.23 -57.35 13.38
CA VAL A 206 -6.89 -58.76 13.58
C VAL A 206 -7.78 -59.25 14.72
N SER A 207 -8.77 -60.05 14.38
CA SER A 207 -9.58 -60.82 15.34
C SER A 207 -8.69 -61.82 16.06
N VAL A 208 -8.20 -61.45 17.24
CA VAL A 208 -7.57 -62.40 18.16
C VAL A 208 -8.69 -63.00 19.02
N ILE A 209 -8.75 -64.32 18.91
CA ILE A 209 -9.63 -65.28 19.58
C ILE A 209 -9.73 -65.01 21.09
N ASP A 210 -10.96 -65.10 21.61
CA ASP A 210 -11.27 -65.10 23.03
C ASP A 210 -10.51 -66.20 23.78
N LEU A 211 -9.81 -65.84 24.87
CA LEU A 211 -9.46 -66.77 25.94
C LEU A 211 -10.23 -66.39 27.23
N PRO A 212 -10.73 -67.38 28.00
CA PRO A 212 -11.64 -67.20 29.13
C PRO A 212 -10.93 -66.72 30.41
N PRO A 213 -11.69 -66.35 31.47
CA PRO A 213 -11.23 -65.44 32.50
C PRO A 213 -10.39 -66.17 33.54
N THR A 214 -9.32 -65.53 33.99
CA THR A 214 -8.60 -65.94 35.20
C THR A 214 -8.72 -64.84 36.24
N TYR A 215 -9.67 -65.08 37.15
CA TYR A 215 -9.61 -64.65 38.53
C TYR A 215 -8.22 -64.97 39.09
N PHE A 216 -7.48 -63.98 39.60
CA PHE A 216 -6.76 -64.09 40.87
C PHE A 216 -6.24 -62.72 41.33
N ASP A 217 -6.52 -62.46 42.60
CA ASP A 217 -6.00 -61.41 43.47
C ASP A 217 -4.48 -61.23 43.40
N ALA A 218 -4.02 -59.99 43.60
CA ALA A 218 -3.30 -59.62 44.83
C ALA A 218 -2.89 -58.15 44.79
N GLN A 219 -3.45 -57.42 45.74
CA GLN A 219 -3.01 -56.11 46.19
C GLN A 219 -1.56 -56.26 46.71
N ASN A 220 -0.59 -55.69 46.01
CA ASN A 220 0.80 -55.62 46.47
C ASN A 220 1.11 -54.19 46.93
N PRO A 221 1.18 -53.91 48.25
CA PRO A 221 1.49 -52.59 48.77
C PRO A 221 2.99 -52.45 49.03
N ASP A 222 3.85 -52.61 48.01
CA ASP A 222 5.29 -52.32 48.13
C ASP A 222 5.90 -52.03 46.76
N THR A 223 5.46 -50.96 46.10
CA THR A 223 6.17 -50.41 44.94
C THR A 223 7.00 -49.20 45.35
N LEU A 224 8.31 -49.42 45.32
CA LEU A 224 9.36 -48.41 45.45
C LEU A 224 9.00 -47.16 44.65
N GLN A 225 9.08 -46.01 45.30
CA GLN A 225 8.93 -44.68 44.75
C GLN A 225 9.98 -44.47 43.64
N VAL A 226 9.55 -44.62 42.38
CA VAL A 226 10.37 -44.25 41.21
C VAL A 226 10.17 -42.76 40.99
N ASP A 227 11.25 -42.00 41.18
CA ASP A 227 11.28 -40.56 40.91
C ASP A 227 10.84 -40.27 39.46
N PRO A 228 9.94 -39.29 39.25
CA PRO A 228 9.56 -38.89 37.91
C PRO A 228 10.77 -38.27 37.18
N PRO A 229 10.91 -38.48 35.86
CA PRO A 229 11.99 -37.88 35.09
C PRO A 229 11.87 -36.35 35.11
N PRO A 230 13.00 -35.63 35.08
CA PRO A 230 13.03 -34.18 35.15
C PRO A 230 12.35 -33.60 33.90
N TYR A 231 11.17 -33.03 34.10
CA TYR A 231 10.57 -32.14 33.10
C TYR A 231 11.47 -30.91 32.96
N CYS A 232 11.88 -30.62 31.73
CA CYS A 232 12.58 -29.40 31.38
C CYS A 232 11.85 -28.19 31.98
N GLU A 233 12.52 -27.48 32.88
CA GLU A 233 12.12 -26.16 33.31
C GLU A 233 12.08 -25.26 32.07
N ILE A 234 10.87 -24.99 31.58
CA ILE A 234 10.65 -23.89 30.65
C ILE A 234 10.91 -22.62 31.47
N LEU A 235 12.10 -22.07 31.30
CA LEU A 235 12.48 -20.75 31.79
C LEU A 235 11.50 -19.72 31.21
N VAL A 236 10.46 -19.42 31.99
CA VAL A 236 9.58 -18.27 31.77
C VAL A 236 10.43 -17.03 32.01
N ALA A 237 11.00 -16.49 30.93
CA ALA A 237 11.66 -15.19 30.95
C ALA A 237 10.63 -14.13 31.37
N LYS A 238 10.68 -13.75 32.64
CA LYS A 238 9.94 -12.63 33.22
C LYS A 238 10.44 -11.34 32.55
N SER A 239 9.72 -10.91 31.52
CA SER A 239 9.91 -9.58 30.90
C SER A 239 9.58 -8.51 31.94
N ARG A 240 10.62 -8.02 32.61
CA ARG A 240 10.57 -6.86 33.51
C ARG A 240 10.67 -5.61 32.64
N SER A 241 9.52 -5.10 32.17
CA SER A 241 9.47 -3.75 31.60
C SER A 241 9.50 -2.75 32.76
N ASP A 242 10.69 -2.37 33.19
CA ASP A 242 10.88 -1.20 34.05
C ASP A 242 10.56 0.05 33.20
N TYR A 243 9.36 0.61 33.42
CA TYR A 243 8.98 1.93 32.94
C TYR A 243 9.57 2.95 33.91
N THR A 244 10.80 3.39 33.66
CA THR A 244 11.36 4.56 34.33
C THR A 244 10.82 5.83 33.68
N ASN A 245 9.89 6.47 34.39
CA ASN A 245 9.56 7.87 34.22
C ASN A 245 10.85 8.70 34.37
N SER A 246 11.24 9.46 33.35
CA SER A 246 12.15 10.59 33.52
C SER A 246 11.62 11.79 32.72
N VAL A 247 11.03 12.73 33.46
CA VAL A 247 11.58 14.03 33.87
C VAL A 247 11.17 15.11 32.87
N GLY A 248 10.28 15.98 33.35
CA GLY A 248 9.85 17.18 32.67
C GLY A 248 11.00 18.17 32.49
N PHE A 249 10.96 18.88 31.37
CA PHE A 249 11.74 20.09 31.17
C PHE A 249 10.75 21.25 31.04
N VAL A 250 10.67 22.04 32.10
CA VAL A 250 10.14 23.39 32.10
C VAL A 250 11.35 24.30 31.85
N THR A 251 11.30 25.09 30.79
CA THR A 251 12.08 26.33 30.73
C THR A 251 11.19 27.43 30.18
N THR A 252 11.24 28.51 30.95
CA THR A 252 10.67 29.85 30.84
C THR A 252 10.86 30.53 29.49
#